data_AF-A0A3C0MWV0-F1
#
_entry.id   AF-A0A3C0MWV0-F1
#
_cell.length_a   1.000
_cell.length_b   1.000
_cell.length_c   1.000
_cell.angle_alpha   90.00
_cell.angle_beta   90.00
_cell.angle_gamma   90.00
#
_symmetry.space_group_name_H-M   'P 1'
#
loop_
_entity.id
_entity.type
_entity.pdbx_description
1 polymer ?
#
loop_
_entity_poly.entity_id
_entity_poly.type
_entity_poly.pdbx_seq_one_letter_code
_entity_poly.pdbx_strand_id
1 'polypeptide(L)'
;MTTLFKSKTWIIALLLTFWLAYDVSASIVVRAVVVNPSASQKRTVPFRSFLPKEIKPENIVDSGGLDVAYDAKEGAYYVSKDFELGPKETMTIEIEMEDVWRIPQAEITFLKEEAIKIVKVLSNTDYFERANYLKNSIDSKLNQVEHSQEVQNPSPGGYISDYRENIKLMESVKADLAAAKTLVAEAKTIAPMLTWKLIIAVLVFLGILGLVFFIVWQKQIKNLSELTEDYGAPEKPRETAPHEEGERRQAKEDKKSGISDIEERLK
;
A
#
# COMPACT_ATOMS: atom_id res chain seq x y z
N MET A 1 3.55 -73.81 -26.35
CA MET A 1 2.22 -73.21 -26.56
C MET A 1 2.02 -72.22 -25.40
N THR A 2 2.54 -71.00 -25.57
CA THR A 2 2.80 -70.05 -24.49
C THR A 2 2.72 -68.63 -25.03
N THR A 3 2.10 -67.74 -24.24
CA THR A 3 2.00 -66.25 -24.25
C THR A 3 0.51 -65.85 -24.21
N LEU A 4 -0.12 -65.46 -23.10
CA LEU A 4 0.18 -64.42 -22.10
C LEU A 4 0.43 -63.05 -22.77
N PHE A 5 -0.65 -62.38 -23.16
CA PHE A 5 -0.63 -60.99 -23.66
C PHE A 5 -1.45 -60.06 -22.74
N LYS A 6 -0.70 -59.40 -21.86
CA LYS A 6 -0.79 -58.00 -21.41
C LYS A 6 -2.20 -57.36 -21.27
N SER A 7 -2.69 -57.41 -20.03
CA SER A 7 -3.56 -56.39 -19.43
C SER A 7 -2.80 -55.06 -19.28
N LYS A 8 -3.12 -54.03 -20.09
CA LYS A 8 -2.65 -52.65 -19.85
C LYS A 8 -3.35 -51.60 -20.72
N THR A 9 -4.69 -51.60 -20.81
CA THR A 9 -5.43 -50.58 -21.58
C THR A 9 -6.82 -50.22 -21.02
N TRP A 10 -7.02 -50.34 -19.71
CA TRP A 10 -8.32 -50.01 -19.07
C TRP A 10 -8.21 -49.03 -17.88
N ILE A 11 -7.22 -48.13 -17.87
CA ILE A 11 -7.06 -47.10 -16.80
C ILE A 11 -6.98 -45.67 -17.38
N ILE A 12 -7.36 -45.44 -18.65
CA ILE A 12 -7.32 -44.09 -19.26
C ILE A 12 -8.72 -43.51 -19.51
N ALA A 13 -9.80 -44.27 -19.29
CA ALA A 13 -11.18 -43.81 -19.53
C ALA A 13 -11.94 -43.37 -18.26
N LEU A 14 -11.25 -43.14 -17.13
CA LEU A 14 -11.88 -42.72 -15.86
C LEU A 14 -11.25 -41.45 -15.26
N LEU A 15 -10.68 -40.59 -16.11
CA LEU A 15 -10.03 -39.33 -15.75
C LEU A 15 -10.55 -38.16 -16.60
N LEU A 16 -11.85 -38.19 -16.92
CA LEU A 16 -12.51 -37.17 -17.75
C LEU A 16 -13.95 -36.85 -17.27
N THR A 17 -14.21 -37.04 -15.97
CA THR A 17 -15.52 -36.74 -15.34
C THR A 17 -15.40 -35.83 -14.12
N PHE A 18 -14.32 -35.07 -14.00
CA PHE A 18 -14.15 -34.13 -12.89
C PHE A 18 -13.78 -32.75 -13.42
N TRP A 19 -14.81 -31.97 -13.76
CA TRP A 19 -14.93 -30.51 -13.63
C TRP A 19 -16.06 -30.00 -14.53
N LEU A 20 -17.29 -30.30 -14.13
CA LEU A 20 -18.36 -29.32 -14.27
C LEU A 20 -18.73 -28.96 -12.84
N ALA A 21 -17.91 -28.10 -12.23
CA ALA A 21 -18.40 -27.30 -11.12
C ALA A 21 -19.42 -26.36 -11.75
N TYR A 22 -20.69 -26.73 -11.66
CA TYR A 22 -21.75 -25.76 -11.85
C TYR A 22 -21.59 -24.77 -10.70
N ASP A 23 -21.10 -23.57 -11.00
CA ASP A 23 -21.33 -22.43 -10.13
C ASP A 23 -22.84 -22.26 -10.08
N VAL A 24 -23.46 -22.77 -9.01
CA VAL A 24 -24.82 -22.40 -8.67
C VAL A 24 -24.73 -20.95 -8.23
N SER A 25 -24.86 -20.04 -9.19
CA SER A 25 -25.01 -18.62 -8.93
C SER A 25 -26.31 -18.44 -8.14
N ALA A 26 -26.24 -17.78 -7.00
CA ALA A 26 -27.44 -17.35 -6.31
C ALA A 26 -28.21 -16.39 -7.24
N SER A 27 -29.55 -16.43 -7.23
CA SER A 27 -30.39 -15.50 -7.97
C SER A 27 -31.16 -14.59 -7.04
N ILE A 28 -31.41 -13.37 -7.50
CA ILE A 28 -32.17 -12.33 -6.79
C ILE A 28 -33.38 -11.96 -7.63
N VAL A 29 -34.55 -12.06 -7.01
CA VAL A 29 -35.83 -11.71 -7.64
C VAL A 29 -36.30 -10.36 -7.11
N VAL A 30 -36.42 -9.39 -8.01
CA VAL A 30 -37.02 -8.09 -7.72
C VAL A 30 -38.47 -8.09 -8.18
N ARG A 31 -39.37 -7.69 -7.29
CA ARG A 31 -40.81 -7.63 -7.57
C ARG A 31 -41.29 -6.20 -7.64
N ALA A 32 -42.04 -5.88 -8.69
CA ALA A 32 -42.69 -4.61 -8.89
C ALA A 32 -44.20 -4.82 -9.07
N VAL A 33 -45.00 -3.90 -8.56
CA VAL A 33 -46.46 -3.95 -8.66
C VAL A 33 -46.94 -2.78 -9.50
N VAL A 34 -47.60 -3.07 -10.60
CA VAL A 34 -48.22 -2.07 -11.49
C VAL A 34 -49.72 -2.11 -11.28
N VAL A 35 -50.31 -0.95 -11.00
CA VAL A 35 -51.74 -0.82 -10.68
C VAL A 35 -52.39 0.17 -11.63
N ASN A 36 -53.56 -0.16 -12.16
CA ASN A 36 -54.42 0.83 -12.79
C ASN A 36 -55.21 1.61 -11.73
N PRO A 37 -54.95 2.91 -11.52
CA PRO A 37 -55.66 3.69 -10.50
C PRO A 37 -57.14 3.94 -10.86
N SER A 38 -57.51 3.79 -12.13
CA SER A 38 -58.87 4.02 -12.63
C SER A 38 -59.88 3.05 -12.03
N ALA A 39 -61.01 3.57 -11.55
CA ALA A 39 -62.10 2.77 -11.02
C ALA A 39 -63.03 2.20 -12.09
N SER A 40 -63.00 2.74 -13.32
CA SER A 40 -64.01 2.46 -14.34
C SER A 40 -63.48 2.23 -15.75
N GLN A 41 -62.22 2.58 -16.04
CA GLN A 41 -61.67 2.51 -17.40
C GLN A 41 -60.42 1.64 -17.47
N LYS A 42 -60.33 0.82 -18.53
CA LYS A 42 -59.10 0.15 -18.94
C LYS A 42 -58.08 1.20 -19.39
N ARG A 43 -56.82 1.05 -19.00
CA ARG A 43 -55.74 1.98 -19.33
C ARG A 43 -54.45 1.24 -19.65
N THR A 44 -53.67 1.83 -20.55
CA THR A 44 -52.27 1.46 -20.76
C THR A 44 -51.43 2.18 -19.71
N VAL A 45 -50.80 1.42 -18.82
CA VAL A 45 -49.94 1.93 -17.75
C VAL A 45 -48.49 1.66 -18.15
N PRO A 46 -47.68 2.71 -18.40
CA PRO A 46 -46.27 2.52 -18.72
C PRO A 46 -45.50 2.13 -17.45
N PHE A 47 -44.69 1.07 -17.56
CA PHE A 47 -43.73 0.69 -16.55
C PHE A 47 -42.32 0.98 -17.04
N ARG A 48 -41.52 1.65 -16.21
CA ARG A 48 -40.09 1.85 -16.43
C ARG A 48 -39.37 1.82 -15.09
N SER A 49 -38.34 1.00 -14.97
CA SER A 49 -37.49 0.95 -13.79
C SER A 49 -36.04 0.76 -14.18
N PHE A 50 -35.15 1.51 -13.55
CA PHE A 50 -33.71 1.29 -13.69
C PHE A 50 -33.28 0.07 -12.89
N LEU A 51 -32.36 -0.69 -13.48
CA LEU A 51 -31.65 -1.77 -12.80
C LEU A 51 -30.45 -1.18 -12.03
N PRO A 52 -29.97 -1.87 -10.99
CA PRO A 52 -28.73 -1.47 -10.33
C PRO A 52 -27.57 -1.38 -11.35
N LYS A 53 -26.66 -0.43 -11.15
CA LYS A 53 -25.57 -0.13 -12.10
C LYS A 53 -24.61 -1.30 -12.30
N GLU A 54 -24.58 -2.20 -11.33
CA GLU A 54 -23.74 -3.39 -11.31
C GLU A 54 -24.26 -4.51 -12.24
N ILE A 55 -25.55 -4.45 -12.63
CA ILE A 55 -26.19 -5.47 -13.46
C ILE A 55 -25.97 -5.17 -14.95
N LYS A 56 -25.57 -6.21 -15.68
CA LYS A 56 -25.51 -6.22 -17.14
C LYS A 56 -26.60 -7.12 -17.72
N PRO A 57 -26.87 -7.04 -19.03
CA PRO A 57 -27.87 -7.89 -19.68
C PRO A 57 -27.59 -9.38 -19.53
N GLU A 58 -26.31 -9.76 -19.48
CA GLU A 58 -25.85 -11.14 -19.23
C GLU A 58 -26.24 -11.67 -17.84
N ASN A 59 -26.49 -10.78 -16.87
CA ASN A 59 -26.89 -11.17 -15.51
C ASN A 59 -28.41 -11.22 -15.34
N ILE A 60 -29.20 -10.92 -16.37
CA ILE A 60 -30.68 -11.01 -16.31
C ILE A 60 -31.07 -12.42 -16.70
N VAL A 61 -31.52 -13.22 -15.72
CA VAL A 61 -31.95 -14.61 -15.92
C VAL A 61 -33.34 -14.64 -16.54
N ASP A 62 -34.27 -13.83 -16.00
CA ASP A 62 -35.60 -13.62 -16.55
C ASP A 62 -36.00 -12.14 -16.42
N SER A 63 -36.39 -11.56 -17.54
CA SER A 63 -36.85 -10.16 -17.62
C SER A 63 -38.35 -10.01 -17.32
N GLY A 64 -39.08 -11.11 -17.10
CA GLY A 64 -40.54 -11.08 -16.93
C GLY A 64 -41.26 -10.60 -18.19
N GLY A 65 -40.63 -10.76 -19.35
CA GLY A 65 -41.12 -10.27 -20.65
C GLY A 65 -41.08 -8.74 -20.80
N LEU A 66 -40.21 -8.06 -20.05
CA LEU A 66 -39.90 -6.63 -20.19
C LEU A 66 -38.81 -6.39 -21.23
N ASP A 67 -38.84 -5.22 -21.88
CA ASP A 67 -37.77 -4.79 -22.77
C ASP A 67 -36.61 -4.20 -21.97
N VAL A 68 -35.39 -4.68 -22.22
CA VAL A 68 -34.16 -4.19 -21.58
C VAL A 68 -33.44 -3.24 -22.52
N ALA A 69 -33.10 -2.05 -22.03
CA ALA A 69 -32.34 -1.06 -22.78
C ALA A 69 -31.33 -0.34 -21.89
N TYR A 70 -30.32 0.29 -22.50
CA TYR A 70 -29.28 1.04 -21.80
C TYR A 70 -29.50 2.55 -21.94
N ASP A 71 -29.48 3.27 -20.83
CA ASP A 71 -29.51 4.73 -20.82
C ASP A 71 -28.10 5.28 -20.61
N ALA A 72 -27.51 5.86 -21.66
CA ALA A 72 -26.15 6.39 -21.61
C ALA A 72 -26.00 7.61 -20.69
N LYS A 73 -27.08 8.35 -20.38
CA LYS A 73 -27.02 9.50 -19.47
C LYS A 73 -26.95 9.05 -18.01
N GLU A 74 -27.78 8.07 -17.67
CA GLU A 74 -27.83 7.51 -16.31
C GLU A 74 -26.73 6.47 -16.06
N GLY A 75 -26.15 5.93 -17.14
CA GLY A 75 -25.10 4.91 -17.09
C GLY A 75 -25.61 3.60 -16.52
N ALA A 76 -26.86 3.24 -16.83
CA ALA A 76 -27.54 2.09 -16.26
C ALA A 76 -28.50 1.44 -17.26
N TYR A 77 -28.71 0.14 -17.11
CA TYR A 77 -29.78 -0.57 -17.81
C TYR A 77 -31.13 -0.25 -17.16
N TYR A 78 -32.18 -0.27 -17.95
CA TYR A 78 -33.55 -0.17 -17.48
C TYR A 78 -34.43 -1.19 -18.17
N VAL A 79 -35.49 -1.57 -17.48
CA VAL A 79 -36.56 -2.41 -18.00
C VAL A 79 -37.80 -1.56 -18.25
N SER A 80 -38.51 -1.83 -19.33
CA SER A 80 -39.75 -1.10 -19.66
C SER A 80 -40.75 -1.96 -20.40
N LYS A 81 -42.04 -1.68 -20.17
CA LYS A 81 -43.16 -2.22 -20.95
C LYS A 81 -44.44 -1.44 -20.66
N ASP A 82 -45.30 -1.36 -21.66
CA ASP A 82 -46.64 -0.82 -21.50
C ASP A 82 -47.62 -1.95 -21.19
N PHE A 83 -48.37 -1.81 -20.09
CA PHE A 83 -49.34 -2.82 -19.66
C PHE A 83 -50.77 -2.34 -19.83
N GLU A 84 -51.57 -3.12 -20.55
CA GLU A 84 -53.00 -2.88 -20.65
C GLU A 84 -53.72 -3.48 -19.45
N LEU A 85 -54.15 -2.65 -18.51
CA LEU A 85 -54.78 -3.07 -17.27
C LEU A 85 -56.24 -2.61 -17.20
N GLY A 86 -57.14 -3.51 -16.82
CA GLY A 86 -58.53 -3.25 -16.50
C GLY A 86 -58.68 -2.33 -15.27
N PRO A 87 -59.91 -1.86 -14.98
CA PRO A 87 -60.16 -0.99 -13.82
C PRO A 87 -59.74 -1.66 -12.53
N LYS A 88 -58.93 -0.99 -11.70
CA LYS A 88 -58.35 -1.51 -10.46
C LYS A 88 -57.51 -2.78 -10.59
N GLU A 89 -57.21 -3.22 -11.81
CA GLU A 89 -56.36 -4.38 -12.03
C GLU A 89 -54.93 -4.10 -11.54
N THR A 90 -54.35 -5.12 -10.92
CA THR A 90 -52.99 -5.10 -10.40
C THR A 90 -52.23 -6.26 -11.00
N MET A 91 -51.04 -5.98 -11.53
CA MET A 91 -50.17 -6.98 -12.09
C MET A 91 -48.81 -6.92 -11.39
N THR A 92 -48.32 -8.08 -10.98
CA THR A 92 -46.99 -8.21 -10.37
C THR A 92 -46.02 -8.64 -11.46
N ILE A 93 -44.87 -7.97 -11.49
CA ILE A 93 -43.78 -8.25 -12.41
C ILE A 93 -42.60 -8.71 -11.57
N GLU A 94 -41.97 -9.78 -12.02
CA GLU A 94 -40.79 -10.35 -11.38
C GLU A 94 -39.63 -10.29 -12.36
N ILE A 95 -38.48 -9.80 -11.88
CA ILE A 95 -37.24 -9.73 -12.63
C ILE A 95 -36.23 -10.56 -11.87
N GLU A 96 -35.77 -11.64 -12.47
CA GLU A 96 -34.75 -12.52 -11.90
C GLU A 96 -33.37 -12.17 -12.46
N MET A 97 -32.42 -11.95 -11.56
CA MET A 97 -31.05 -11.60 -11.89
C MET A 97 -30.08 -12.51 -11.15
N GLU A 98 -28.90 -12.73 -11.73
CA GLU A 98 -27.78 -13.33 -11.03
C GLU A 98 -27.29 -12.42 -9.90
N ASP A 99 -26.91 -13.02 -8.78
CA ASP A 99 -26.30 -12.31 -7.67
C ASP A 99 -24.85 -11.93 -7.98
N VAL A 100 -24.65 -10.66 -8.31
CA VAL A 100 -23.33 -10.05 -8.54
C VAL A 100 -22.82 -9.26 -7.32
N TRP A 101 -23.59 -9.21 -6.23
CA TRP A 101 -23.34 -8.33 -5.07
C TRP A 101 -22.61 -9.05 -3.95
N ARG A 102 -21.61 -9.83 -4.32
CA ARG A 102 -20.76 -10.57 -3.37
C ARG A 102 -19.29 -10.42 -3.72
N ILE A 103 -18.49 -10.06 -2.73
CA ILE A 103 -17.04 -10.06 -2.83
C ILE A 103 -16.56 -11.50 -2.64
N PRO A 104 -15.80 -12.05 -3.60
CA PRO A 104 -15.30 -13.42 -3.52
C PRO A 104 -14.42 -13.62 -2.29
N GLN A 105 -14.65 -14.71 -1.55
CA GLN A 105 -13.85 -15.03 -0.36
C GLN A 105 -12.35 -15.13 -0.67
N ALA A 106 -11.99 -15.60 -1.88
CA ALA A 106 -10.62 -15.67 -2.34
C ALA A 106 -9.93 -14.29 -2.40
N GLU A 107 -10.64 -13.22 -2.77
CA GLU A 107 -10.08 -11.86 -2.76
C GLU A 107 -9.81 -11.38 -1.33
N ILE A 108 -10.74 -11.65 -0.40
CA ILE A 108 -10.60 -11.30 1.02
C ILE A 108 -9.39 -12.04 1.62
N THR A 109 -9.28 -13.35 1.40
CA THR A 109 -8.16 -14.16 1.88
C THR A 109 -6.83 -13.68 1.28
N PHE A 110 -6.79 -13.40 -0.03
CA PHE A 110 -5.59 -12.90 -0.69
C PHE A 110 -5.08 -11.60 -0.06
N LEU A 111 -5.98 -10.64 0.23
CA LEU A 111 -5.62 -9.35 0.83
C LEU A 111 -5.12 -9.52 2.28
N LYS A 112 -5.76 -10.39 3.08
CA LYS A 112 -5.29 -10.75 4.43
C LYS A 112 -3.87 -11.32 4.37
N GLU A 113 -3.62 -12.27 3.47
CA GLU A 113 -2.30 -12.89 3.31
C GLU A 113 -1.22 -11.90 2.87
N GLU A 114 -1.56 -10.99 1.95
CA GLU A 114 -0.61 -9.98 1.48
C GLU A 114 -0.20 -9.03 2.63
N ALA A 115 -1.16 -8.61 3.47
CA ALA A 115 -0.86 -7.78 4.65
C ALA A 115 0.05 -8.52 5.64
N ILE A 116 -0.21 -9.81 5.90
CA ILE A 116 0.64 -10.65 6.76
C ILE A 116 2.07 -10.75 6.22
N LYS A 117 2.23 -10.95 4.91
CA LYS A 117 3.54 -11.02 4.26
C LYS A 117 4.32 -9.72 4.44
N ILE A 118 3.67 -8.56 4.27
CA ILE A 118 4.31 -7.25 4.43
C ILE A 118 4.83 -7.05 5.86
N VAL A 119 4.00 -7.33 6.87
CA VAL A 119 4.42 -7.23 8.28
C VAL A 119 5.62 -8.13 8.56
N LYS A 120 5.62 -9.36 8.03
CA LYS A 120 6.74 -10.28 8.18
C LYS A 120 8.03 -9.76 7.55
N VAL A 121 7.95 -9.11 6.39
CA VAL A 121 9.12 -8.48 5.73
C VAL A 121 9.66 -7.31 6.56
N LEU A 122 8.79 -6.57 7.24
CA LEU A 122 9.14 -5.39 8.02
C LEU A 122 9.49 -5.67 9.49
N SER A 123 9.53 -6.93 9.92
CA SER A 123 9.64 -7.32 11.34
C SER A 123 10.88 -6.80 12.06
N ASN A 124 11.96 -6.55 11.34
CA ASN A 124 13.25 -6.10 11.89
C ASN A 124 13.58 -4.66 11.46
N THR A 125 12.56 -3.85 11.18
CA THR A 125 12.71 -2.48 10.69
C THR A 125 11.98 -1.51 11.60
N ASP A 126 12.35 -0.24 11.55
CA ASP A 126 11.66 0.84 12.29
C ASP A 126 10.19 1.03 11.85
N TYR A 127 9.80 0.42 10.73
CA TYR A 127 8.45 0.47 10.18
C TYR A 127 7.53 -0.63 10.71
N PHE A 128 8.02 -1.55 11.55
CA PHE A 128 7.25 -2.71 12.01
C PHE A 128 5.92 -2.33 12.68
N GLU A 129 5.95 -1.39 13.63
CA GLU A 129 4.75 -0.94 14.35
C GLU A 129 3.71 -0.33 13.40
N ARG A 130 4.17 0.50 12.45
CA ARG A 130 3.29 1.10 11.44
C ARG A 130 2.69 0.04 10.51
N ALA A 131 3.47 -0.97 10.14
CA ALA A 131 3.00 -2.09 9.33
C ALA A 131 1.94 -2.91 10.09
N ASN A 132 2.14 -3.18 11.39
CA ASN A 132 1.14 -3.85 12.23
C ASN A 132 -0.16 -3.05 12.34
N TYR A 133 -0.08 -1.74 12.53
CA TYR A 133 -1.26 -0.88 12.54
C TYR A 133 -2.07 -0.99 11.25
N LEU A 134 -1.40 -0.91 10.08
CA LEU A 134 -2.05 -1.06 8.78
C LEU A 134 -2.65 -2.45 8.60
N LYS A 135 -1.94 -3.51 8.96
CA LYS A 135 -2.47 -4.88 8.93
C LYS A 135 -3.74 -5.01 9.78
N ASN A 136 -3.72 -4.50 11.01
CA ASN A 136 -4.89 -4.59 11.90
C ASN A 136 -6.08 -3.78 11.36
N SER A 137 -5.83 -2.62 10.73
CA SER A 137 -6.88 -1.86 10.04
C SER A 137 -7.47 -2.64 8.87
N ILE A 138 -6.62 -3.27 8.05
CA ILE A 138 -7.03 -4.15 6.94
C ILE A 138 -7.87 -5.31 7.47
N ASP A 139 -7.40 -6.03 8.48
CA ASP A 139 -8.10 -7.17 9.08
C ASP A 139 -9.48 -6.75 9.61
N SER A 140 -9.55 -5.61 10.31
CA SER A 140 -10.83 -5.09 10.83
C SER A 140 -11.84 -4.81 9.71
N LYS A 141 -11.40 -4.16 8.63
CA LYS A 141 -12.27 -3.82 7.49
C LYS A 141 -12.71 -5.07 6.72
N LEU A 142 -11.80 -6.01 6.50
CA LEU A 142 -12.12 -7.28 5.83
C LEU A 142 -13.07 -8.15 6.66
N ASN A 143 -12.90 -8.18 7.98
CA ASN A 143 -13.84 -8.87 8.87
C ASN A 143 -15.22 -8.20 8.85
N GLN A 144 -15.29 -6.87 8.73
CA GLN A 144 -16.55 -6.16 8.56
C GLN A 144 -17.25 -6.53 7.24
N VAL A 145 -16.49 -6.66 6.14
CA VAL A 145 -17.00 -7.14 4.84
C VAL A 145 -17.51 -8.58 4.94
N GLU A 146 -16.77 -9.48 5.59
CA GLU A 146 -17.21 -10.86 5.79
C GLU A 146 -18.52 -10.89 6.59
N HIS A 147 -18.57 -10.14 7.70
CA HIS A 147 -19.74 -10.10 8.57
C HIS A 147 -20.98 -9.54 7.88
N SER A 148 -20.86 -8.47 7.09
CA SER A 148 -22.00 -7.90 6.35
C SER A 148 -22.51 -8.84 5.25
N GLN A 149 -21.65 -9.68 4.68
CA GLN A 149 -22.07 -10.71 3.71
C GLN A 149 -22.70 -11.95 4.37
N GLU A 150 -22.36 -12.24 5.63
CA GLU A 150 -23.01 -13.29 6.42
C GLU A 150 -24.41 -12.88 6.89
N VAL A 151 -24.55 -11.63 7.35
CA VAL A 151 -25.83 -11.06 7.78
C VAL A 151 -26.61 -10.58 6.55
N GLN A 152 -27.21 -11.53 5.82
CA GLN A 152 -27.96 -11.21 4.61
C GLN A 152 -29.15 -10.28 4.91
N ASN A 153 -29.18 -9.16 4.20
CA ASN A 153 -30.31 -8.23 4.25
C ASN A 153 -31.56 -8.87 3.65
N PRO A 154 -32.72 -8.83 4.33
CA PRO A 154 -33.94 -9.42 3.79
C PRO A 154 -34.51 -8.66 2.60
N SER A 155 -34.07 -7.41 2.37
CA SER A 155 -34.52 -6.60 1.24
C SER A 155 -33.45 -6.57 0.14
N PRO A 156 -33.80 -6.78 -1.15
CA PRO A 156 -32.83 -6.68 -2.24
C PRO A 156 -32.13 -5.31 -2.30
N GLY A 157 -32.88 -4.23 -2.07
CA GLY A 157 -32.31 -2.87 -2.04
C GLY A 157 -31.30 -2.66 -0.91
N GLY A 158 -31.59 -3.20 0.28
CA GLY A 158 -30.64 -3.19 1.40
C GLY A 158 -29.41 -4.04 1.12
N TYR A 159 -29.59 -5.24 0.54
CA TYR A 159 -28.48 -6.13 0.17
C TYR A 159 -27.50 -5.46 -0.81
N ILE A 160 -28.03 -4.77 -1.82
CA ILE A 160 -27.23 -3.99 -2.78
C ILE A 160 -26.52 -2.81 -2.08
N SER A 161 -27.17 -2.18 -1.11
CA SER A 161 -26.57 -1.10 -0.32
C SER A 161 -25.38 -1.61 0.50
N ASP A 162 -25.55 -2.74 1.19
CA ASP A 162 -24.51 -3.36 2.00
C ASP A 162 -23.29 -3.73 1.14
N TYR A 163 -23.52 -4.25 -0.08
CA TYR A 163 -22.45 -4.47 -1.05
C TYR A 163 -21.71 -3.18 -1.43
N ARG A 164 -22.42 -2.09 -1.71
CA ARG A 164 -21.78 -0.80 -2.07
C ARG A 164 -20.96 -0.23 -0.92
N GLU A 165 -21.37 -0.45 0.32
CA GLU A 165 -20.58 -0.13 1.50
C GLU A 165 -19.33 -1.00 1.60
N ASN A 166 -19.47 -2.30 1.34
CA ASN A 166 -18.35 -3.23 1.30
C ASN A 166 -17.32 -2.84 0.23
N ILE A 167 -17.75 -2.39 -0.95
CA ILE A 167 -16.83 -1.90 -1.98
C ILE A 167 -15.99 -0.71 -1.47
N LYS A 168 -16.57 0.22 -0.72
CA LYS A 168 -15.81 1.32 -0.09
C LYS A 168 -14.82 0.81 0.94
N LEU A 169 -15.18 -0.21 1.73
CA LEU A 169 -14.25 -0.86 2.65
C LEU A 169 -13.09 -1.52 1.89
N MET A 170 -13.38 -2.20 0.78
CA MET A 170 -12.35 -2.82 -0.08
C MET A 170 -11.41 -1.80 -0.71
N GLU A 171 -11.92 -0.64 -1.13
CA GLU A 171 -11.09 0.48 -1.59
C GLU A 171 -10.16 0.98 -0.47
N SER A 172 -10.69 1.12 0.75
CA SER A 172 -9.89 1.51 1.90
C SER A 172 -8.83 0.46 2.27
N VAL A 173 -9.16 -0.83 2.18
CA VAL A 173 -8.19 -1.93 2.35
C VAL A 173 -7.08 -1.85 1.31
N LYS A 174 -7.42 -1.61 0.04
CA LYS A 174 -6.45 -1.45 -1.05
C LYS A 174 -5.53 -0.26 -0.81
N ALA A 175 -6.06 0.85 -0.28
CA ALA A 175 -5.26 2.01 0.08
C ALA A 175 -4.30 1.74 1.24
N ASP A 176 -4.76 1.10 2.32
CA ASP A 176 -3.90 0.72 3.45
C ASP A 176 -2.81 -0.27 3.03
N LEU A 177 -3.15 -1.23 2.17
CA LEU A 177 -2.20 -2.19 1.64
C LEU A 177 -1.14 -1.51 0.76
N ALA A 178 -1.54 -0.54 -0.06
CA ALA A 178 -0.61 0.28 -0.83
C ALA A 178 0.34 1.06 0.10
N ALA A 179 -0.18 1.68 1.16
CA ALA A 179 0.64 2.35 2.17
C ALA A 179 1.58 1.37 2.87
N ALA A 180 1.16 0.14 3.17
CA ALA A 180 2.03 -0.87 3.75
C ALA A 180 3.17 -1.27 2.77
N LYS A 181 2.87 -1.34 1.47
CA LYS A 181 3.87 -1.60 0.41
C LYS A 181 4.88 -0.47 0.26
N THR A 182 4.50 0.79 0.46
CA THR A 182 5.46 1.91 0.44
C THR A 182 6.46 1.81 1.58
N LEU A 183 6.04 1.37 2.78
CA LEU A 183 6.96 1.11 3.90
C LEU A 183 8.02 0.06 3.55
N VAL A 184 7.64 -0.99 2.80
CA VAL A 184 8.60 -2.00 2.31
C VAL A 184 9.62 -1.38 1.36
N ALA A 185 9.18 -0.47 0.47
CA ALA A 185 10.09 0.22 -0.43
C ALA A 185 11.06 1.12 0.34
N GLU A 186 10.58 1.88 1.32
CA GLU A 186 11.39 2.76 2.17
C GLU A 186 12.40 1.97 3.02
N ALA A 187 11.97 0.87 3.65
CA ALA A 187 12.83 0.02 4.47
C ALA A 187 14.02 -0.58 3.71
N LYS A 188 13.87 -0.85 2.41
CA LYS A 188 14.96 -1.36 1.57
C LYS A 188 16.05 -0.31 1.29
N THR A 189 15.76 0.97 1.46
CA THR A 189 16.67 2.05 1.02
C THR A 189 17.75 2.40 2.04
N ILE A 190 17.65 1.98 3.31
CA ILE A 190 18.67 2.28 4.32
C ILE A 190 18.86 1.07 5.24
N ALA A 191 19.95 0.32 5.05
CA ALA A 191 20.41 -0.63 6.06
C ALA A 191 21.29 0.13 7.07
N PRO A 192 20.86 0.34 8.34
CA PRO A 192 21.63 1.07 9.35
C PRO A 192 23.02 0.47 9.58
N MET A 193 23.15 -0.84 9.34
CA MET A 193 24.39 -1.59 9.45
C MET A 193 25.44 -1.14 8.41
N LEU A 194 25.03 -0.63 7.24
CA LEU A 194 25.96 -0.08 6.25
C LEU A 194 26.52 1.26 6.72
N THR A 195 25.68 2.10 7.33
CA THR A 195 26.08 3.42 7.84
C THR A 195 27.08 3.28 9.00
N TRP A 196 26.83 2.37 9.95
CA TRP A 196 27.76 2.12 11.06
C TRP A 196 29.08 1.51 10.60
N LYS A 197 29.05 0.57 9.65
CA LYS A 197 30.28 0.04 9.04
C LYS A 197 31.08 1.11 8.30
N LEU A 198 30.39 2.05 7.62
CA LEU A 198 31.02 3.17 6.93
C LEU A 198 31.65 4.15 7.94
N ILE A 199 30.97 4.49 9.02
CA ILE A 199 31.52 5.33 10.11
C ILE A 199 32.77 4.68 10.70
N ILE A 200 32.72 3.39 11.05
CA ILE A 200 33.87 2.66 11.59
C ILE A 200 35.02 2.63 10.57
N ALA A 201 34.74 2.38 9.29
CA ALA A 201 35.76 2.37 8.24
C ALA A 201 36.44 3.74 8.09
N VAL A 202 35.69 4.83 8.14
CA VAL A 202 36.23 6.21 8.09
C VAL A 202 37.09 6.50 9.33
N LEU A 203 36.65 6.11 10.52
CA LEU A 203 37.43 6.30 11.76
C LEU A 203 38.76 5.52 11.74
N VAL A 204 38.73 4.26 11.28
CA VAL A 204 39.95 3.45 11.13
C VAL A 204 40.89 4.06 10.09
N PHE A 205 40.36 4.51 8.96
CA PHE A 205 41.15 5.16 7.91
C PHE A 205 41.83 6.45 8.40
N LEU A 206 41.10 7.30 9.12
CA LEU A 206 41.66 8.51 9.74
C LEU A 206 42.72 8.18 10.80
N GLY A 207 42.51 7.13 11.60
CA GLY A 207 43.50 6.65 12.57
C GLY A 207 44.80 6.19 11.90
N ILE A 208 44.70 5.44 10.80
CA ILE A 208 45.87 4.98 10.03
C ILE A 208 46.62 6.17 9.41
N LEU A 209 45.89 7.13 8.81
CA LEU A 209 46.49 8.35 8.28
C LEU A 209 47.25 9.12 9.36
N GLY A 210 46.63 9.32 10.52
CA GLY A 210 47.28 9.98 11.66
C GLY A 210 48.57 9.28 12.11
N LEU A 211 48.57 7.94 12.12
CA LEU A 211 49.74 7.13 12.46
C LEU A 211 50.86 7.29 11.43
N VAL A 212 50.54 7.31 10.14
CA VAL A 212 51.53 7.54 9.07
C VAL A 212 52.15 8.94 9.21
N PHE A 213 51.34 9.98 9.41
CA PHE A 213 51.83 11.34 9.65
C PHE A 213 52.74 11.42 10.88
N PHE A 214 52.37 10.74 11.97
CA PHE A 214 53.19 10.70 13.19
C PHE A 214 54.56 10.04 12.94
N ILE A 215 54.61 8.94 12.17
CA ILE A 215 55.88 8.29 11.81
C ILE A 215 56.76 9.20 10.94
N VAL A 216 56.16 9.88 9.96
CA VAL A 216 56.89 10.83 9.10
C VAL A 216 57.46 11.98 9.93
N TRP A 217 56.68 12.54 10.84
CA TRP A 217 57.10 13.60 11.74
C TRP A 217 58.22 13.15 12.69
N GLN A 218 58.11 11.95 13.27
CA GLN A 218 59.16 11.36 14.11
C GLN A 218 60.48 11.17 13.36
N LYS A 219 60.44 10.78 12.09
CA LYS A 219 61.64 10.72 11.23
C LYS A 219 62.23 12.10 10.97
N GLN A 220 61.38 13.11 10.71
CA GLN A 220 61.83 14.49 10.48
C GLN A 220 62.54 15.08 11.71
N ILE A 221 62.03 14.83 12.93
CA ILE A 221 62.70 15.30 14.16
C ILE A 221 64.09 14.69 14.31
N LYS A 222 64.26 13.39 14.02
CA LYS A 222 65.56 12.73 14.13
C LYS A 222 66.58 13.29 13.14
N ASN A 223 66.16 13.54 11.90
CA ASN A 223 67.01 14.18 10.91
C ASN A 223 67.33 15.64 11.27
N LEU A 224 66.43 16.34 11.96
CA LEU A 224 66.67 17.69 12.46
C LEU A 224 67.66 17.71 13.63
N SER A 225 67.62 16.70 14.52
CA SER A 225 68.59 16.59 15.62
C SER A 225 70.02 16.31 15.13
N GLU A 226 70.17 15.53 14.05
CA GLU A 226 71.45 15.22 13.41
C GLU A 226 72.05 16.47 12.72
N LEU A 227 71.19 17.35 12.18
CA LEU A 227 71.60 18.67 11.64
C LEU A 227 71.98 19.68 12.74
N THR A 228 71.44 19.56 13.95
CA THR A 228 71.85 20.40 15.10
C THR A 228 73.08 19.86 15.84
N GLU A 229 73.41 18.58 15.69
CA GLU A 229 74.62 17.97 16.27
C GLU A 229 75.90 18.47 15.58
N ASP A 230 75.83 18.87 14.30
CA ASP A 230 76.95 19.48 13.57
C ASP A 230 77.18 20.97 13.90
N TYR A 231 76.28 21.58 14.70
CA TYR A 231 76.36 22.99 15.12
C TYR A 231 76.50 23.16 16.65
N GLY A 232 77.04 22.16 17.35
CA GLY A 232 77.10 22.14 18.82
C GLY A 232 78.49 21.94 19.43
N ALA A 233 79.35 22.97 19.43
CA ALA A 233 80.38 23.12 20.47
C ALA A 233 80.68 24.61 20.76
N PRO A 234 81.01 24.99 22.01
CA PRO A 234 80.49 26.20 22.64
C PRO A 234 81.49 27.35 22.73
N GLU A 235 81.02 28.60 22.60
CA GLU A 235 81.69 29.76 23.21
C GLU A 235 80.83 30.30 24.38
N LYS A 236 81.44 30.35 25.56
CA LYS A 236 81.01 31.13 26.75
C LYS A 236 82.23 31.98 27.18
N PRO A 237 82.06 33.01 28.03
CA PRO A 237 81.12 34.13 27.94
C PRO A 237 81.88 35.47 28.09
N ARG A 238 81.37 36.59 27.55
CA ARG A 238 81.83 37.93 27.95
C ARG A 238 80.66 38.74 28.51
N GLU A 239 80.75 38.96 29.80
CA GLU A 239 79.95 39.87 30.60
C GLU A 239 80.55 41.29 30.48
N THR A 240 79.72 42.29 30.18
CA THR A 240 79.57 43.57 30.89
C THR A 240 78.65 44.51 30.09
N ALA A 241 77.57 44.94 30.73
CA ALA A 241 76.71 46.05 30.32
C ALA A 241 77.45 47.41 30.56
N PRO A 242 76.95 48.59 30.09
CA PRO A 242 75.68 49.15 30.56
C PRO A 242 74.83 49.95 29.54
N HIS A 243 73.53 50.02 29.88
CA HIS A 243 72.51 51.04 29.60
C HIS A 243 72.71 52.11 28.51
N GLU A 244 71.72 52.21 27.62
CA GLU A 244 71.18 53.50 27.16
C GLU A 244 69.67 53.38 26.83
N GLU A 245 68.91 54.35 27.32
CA GLU A 245 67.47 54.58 27.08
C GLU A 245 67.20 55.03 25.63
N GLY A 246 66.02 54.72 25.08
CA GLY A 246 65.55 55.42 23.87
C GLY A 246 64.35 54.84 23.15
N GLU A 247 63.20 55.50 23.36
CA GLU A 247 62.13 55.75 22.38
C GLU A 247 61.19 54.63 21.85
N ARG A 248 59.93 54.77 22.32
CA ARG A 248 58.67 54.79 21.55
C ARG A 248 58.68 54.23 20.12
N ARG A 249 57.74 53.31 19.85
CA ARG A 249 56.61 53.55 18.92
C ARG A 249 55.54 52.44 19.01
N GLN A 250 54.31 52.89 19.23
CA GLN A 250 53.07 52.14 19.02
C GLN A 250 52.91 51.79 17.53
N ALA A 251 52.40 50.60 17.21
CA ALA A 251 51.71 50.34 15.95
C ALA A 251 50.74 49.15 16.06
N LYS A 252 49.45 49.50 16.23
CA LYS A 252 48.24 48.88 15.65
C LYS A 252 48.10 47.35 15.69
N GLU A 253 47.30 46.92 16.66
CA GLU A 253 46.32 45.85 16.49
C GLU A 253 45.13 46.36 15.66
N ASP A 254 44.91 45.75 14.50
CA ASP A 254 43.67 45.85 13.71
C ASP A 254 43.51 44.51 12.96
N LYS A 255 42.71 43.57 13.49
CA LYS A 255 41.49 43.10 12.80
C LYS A 255 40.72 42.03 13.58
N LYS A 256 39.48 42.45 13.85
CA LYS A 256 38.31 41.74 14.32
C LYS A 256 37.74 40.83 13.20
N SER A 257 37.43 39.58 13.52
CA SER A 257 36.30 38.80 12.98
C SER A 257 36.18 37.54 13.84
N GLY A 258 35.10 37.21 14.53
CA GLY A 258 33.69 37.52 14.30
C GLY A 258 32.94 36.21 14.55
N ILE A 259 32.76 35.84 15.83
CA ILE A 259 31.92 34.71 16.25
C ILE A 259 31.22 35.10 17.54
N SER A 260 30.03 35.67 17.41
CA SER A 260 28.91 35.51 18.35
C SER A 260 27.74 36.32 17.79
N ASP A 261 27.00 35.77 16.82
CA ASP A 261 25.70 36.32 16.36
C ASP A 261 24.92 35.26 15.55
N ILE A 262 24.65 34.10 16.16
CA ILE A 262 23.60 33.16 15.69
C ILE A 262 22.78 32.63 16.88
N GLU A 263 22.56 33.47 17.90
CA GLU A 263 21.61 33.16 19.00
C GLU A 263 20.25 33.86 18.84
N GLU A 264 20.00 34.56 17.74
CA GLU A 264 18.78 35.36 17.58
C GLU A 264 18.04 35.11 16.25
N ARG A 265 17.69 33.84 15.95
CA ARG A 265 16.70 33.50 14.90
C ARG A 265 15.79 32.30 15.21
N LEU A 266 15.48 32.06 16.47
CA LEU A 266 14.32 31.24 16.86
C LEU A 266 13.48 31.98 17.91
N LYS A 267 12.86 33.06 17.46
CA LYS A 267 11.58 33.58 17.95
C LYS A 267 10.70 33.88 16.74
#